data_AF-A0A1Q7KVV6-F1
#
_entry.id   AF-A0A1Q7KVV6-F1
#
_cell.length_a   1.000
_cell.length_b   1.000
_cell.length_c   1.000
_cell.angle_alpha   90.00
_cell.angle_beta   90.00
_cell.angle_gamma   90.00
#
_symmetry.space_group_name_H-M   'P 1'
#
loop_
_entity.id
_entity.type
_entity.pdbx_description
1 polymer ?
#
loop_
_entity_poly.entity_id
_entity_poly.type
_entity_poly.pdbx_seq_one_letter_code
_entity_poly.pdbx_strand_id
1 'polypeptide(L)'
;MALVDQKMGSRQGQANYVLYKLAAKETLSQCNASNTSGLPAGSCVFNDVTLGNNAVPGETSYGTLNPQYKSSVGYDLATGLGSVNVANLVNNWNTVAFRATGTSLNLNSGNTVNVVHGAPVSVDISVTPSSGPATPAPTGDVSLLTSNNRSVTLFTLDNTGSVSSTTNLLPGGSYNVTAHYAGDGIFSPSDSAAVGVTITPEGSTTKAAVFAGSIFNPFSFSSLPYGSYVFLRADVAGQSGHGTATGSVNFTDSGAFVTGDPYALNSEGNTVTPNGIFTFTVGQHSLVANYSGDAGFNPSNSSAVNITITQASTTTAVTSSSSSISQGTAVTLQANVSTDSFGNAPGGTATFFSGTTQLGSAPVTPGGVGSGTGVVSSATLTTTLPVGQDSITAQYSGDSNYTASTSPPITVSVLADFTFAANSPSVTITGPGLKGNITLTITGQPGYNGTVNFPSASCSGLPLESNCSFNPASVTGSGTTTLTIATTAPHLAMLNGFGWFTTGLGSTLAGVFLLGVPSKRRRWSALLSLLVVGFLVMSLGCGGGGSSSGGNHDPGTPPGTYNVVVTATSGTLTHTASFKLIIQ
;
A
#
# COMPACT_ATOMS: atom_id res chain seq x y z
N MET A 1 -39.89 -1.34 40.14
CA MET A 1 -39.33 0.03 40.20
C MET A 1 -40.03 0.99 39.23
N ALA A 2 -40.12 0.76 37.92
CA ALA A 2 -40.84 1.68 37.01
C ALA A 2 -42.29 2.04 37.44
N LEU A 3 -43.05 1.09 38.01
CA LEU A 3 -44.39 1.35 38.57
C LEU A 3 -44.37 2.28 39.80
N VAL A 4 -43.27 2.25 40.57
CA VAL A 4 -43.04 3.21 41.66
C VAL A 4 -42.78 4.59 41.07
N ASP A 5 -41.91 4.74 40.06
CA ASP A 5 -41.68 6.04 39.40
C ASP A 5 -42.97 6.65 38.86
N GLN A 6 -43.79 5.81 38.20
CA GLN A 6 -45.06 6.22 37.63
C GLN A 6 -46.06 6.69 38.69
N LYS A 7 -46.13 6.01 39.85
CA LYS A 7 -46.99 6.40 40.96
C LYS A 7 -46.49 7.66 41.66
N MET A 8 -45.18 7.80 41.77
CA MET A 8 -44.51 8.85 42.52
C MET A 8 -44.45 10.18 41.79
N GLY A 9 -44.25 10.15 40.46
CA GLY A 9 -44.00 11.36 39.68
C GLY A 9 -42.69 12.08 40.06
N SER A 10 -41.81 11.43 40.82
CA SER A 10 -40.54 11.95 41.34
C SER A 10 -39.46 10.86 41.37
N ARG A 11 -38.21 11.24 41.64
CA ARG A 11 -37.10 10.28 41.84
C ARG A 11 -37.41 9.34 43.03
N GLN A 12 -37.08 8.05 42.89
CA GLN A 12 -37.31 7.00 43.90
C GLN A 12 -36.54 7.18 45.23
N GLY A 13 -35.49 8.00 45.24
CA GLY A 13 -34.54 8.05 46.36
C GLY A 13 -33.69 6.77 46.47
N GLN A 14 -33.14 6.50 47.65
CA GLN A 14 -32.38 5.26 47.89
C GLN A 14 -33.33 4.07 48.02
N ALA A 15 -33.54 3.34 46.91
CA ALA A 15 -34.49 2.25 46.83
C ALA A 15 -34.28 1.18 47.91
N ASN A 16 -33.01 0.81 48.20
CA ASN A 16 -32.69 -0.16 49.24
C ASN A 16 -33.26 0.25 50.60
N TYR A 17 -33.13 1.53 50.99
CA TYR A 17 -33.66 1.99 52.28
C TYR A 17 -35.17 1.80 52.38
N VAL A 18 -35.91 2.22 51.35
CA VAL A 18 -37.37 2.10 51.32
C VAL A 18 -37.79 0.63 51.40
N LEU A 19 -37.15 -0.23 50.61
CA LEU A 19 -37.41 -1.67 50.59
C LEU A 19 -37.21 -2.30 51.97
N TYR A 20 -36.04 -2.09 52.60
CA TYR A 20 -35.74 -2.69 53.90
C TYR A 20 -36.55 -2.08 55.05
N LYS A 21 -36.93 -0.80 54.99
CA LYS A 21 -37.82 -0.20 56.00
C LYS A 21 -39.26 -0.69 55.89
N LEU A 22 -39.73 -0.94 54.67
CA LEU A 22 -41.04 -1.56 54.47
C LEU A 22 -41.03 -3.00 54.99
N ALA A 23 -40.01 -3.79 54.65
CA ALA A 23 -39.85 -5.15 55.15
C ALA A 23 -39.75 -5.22 56.69
N ALA A 24 -39.00 -4.31 57.31
CA ALA A 24 -38.86 -4.27 58.76
C ALA A 24 -40.15 -3.92 59.53
N LYS A 25 -41.18 -3.38 58.85
CA LYS A 25 -42.51 -3.14 59.45
C LYS A 25 -43.40 -4.39 59.40
N GLU A 26 -43.02 -5.43 58.67
CA GLU A 26 -43.83 -6.62 58.48
C GLU A 26 -43.66 -7.60 59.62
N THR A 27 -44.74 -8.32 59.93
CA THR A 27 -44.69 -9.42 60.89
C THR A 27 -44.38 -10.70 60.13
N LEU A 28 -43.19 -11.26 60.34
CA LEU A 28 -42.71 -12.43 59.60
C LEU A 28 -43.69 -13.62 59.63
N SER A 29 -44.39 -13.86 60.74
CA SER A 29 -45.38 -14.95 60.84
C SER A 29 -46.60 -14.77 59.93
N GLN A 30 -46.90 -13.53 59.51
CA GLN A 30 -48.02 -13.19 58.62
C GLN A 30 -47.59 -13.06 57.15
N CYS A 31 -46.32 -12.78 56.91
CA CYS A 31 -45.76 -12.51 55.59
C CYS A 31 -44.82 -13.63 55.10
N ASN A 32 -44.95 -14.84 55.66
CA ASN A 32 -44.14 -16.00 55.28
C ASN A 32 -44.77 -16.75 54.10
N ALA A 33 -44.17 -16.63 52.91
CA ALA A 33 -44.53 -17.36 51.71
C ALA A 33 -44.27 -18.86 51.81
N SER A 34 -43.46 -19.33 52.75
CA SER A 34 -43.23 -20.76 52.95
C SER A 34 -44.24 -21.42 53.90
N ASN A 35 -45.23 -20.68 54.42
CA ASN A 35 -46.28 -21.24 55.25
C ASN A 35 -47.24 -22.12 54.41
N THR A 36 -47.37 -23.39 54.77
CA THR A 36 -48.25 -24.36 54.08
C THR A 36 -49.67 -24.41 54.63
N SER A 37 -49.95 -23.69 55.73
CA SER A 37 -51.24 -23.70 56.43
C SER A 37 -52.15 -22.52 56.04
N GLY A 38 -51.65 -21.51 55.32
CA GLY A 38 -52.42 -20.36 54.87
C GLY A 38 -51.61 -19.40 54.00
N LEU A 39 -52.30 -18.61 53.18
CA LEU A 39 -51.68 -17.57 52.34
C LEU A 39 -51.14 -16.42 53.22
N PRO A 40 -50.04 -15.75 52.82
CA PRO A 40 -49.59 -14.51 53.43
C PRO A 40 -50.70 -13.47 53.50
N ALA A 41 -50.67 -12.64 54.54
CA ALA A 41 -51.67 -11.60 54.71
C ALA A 41 -51.66 -10.65 53.50
N GLY A 42 -52.86 -10.28 53.02
CA GLY A 42 -53.00 -9.38 51.86
C GLY A 42 -52.40 -7.98 52.06
N SER A 43 -52.00 -7.63 53.30
CA SER A 43 -51.30 -6.40 53.66
C SER A 43 -49.78 -6.46 53.49
N CYS A 44 -49.19 -7.64 53.27
CA CYS A 44 -47.74 -7.80 53.11
C CYS A 44 -47.27 -7.18 51.78
N VAL A 45 -46.26 -6.33 51.85
CA VAL A 45 -45.45 -5.81 50.74
C VAL A 45 -44.48 -6.89 50.25
N PHE A 46 -43.84 -7.61 51.17
CA PHE A 46 -42.93 -8.69 50.87
C PHE A 46 -43.46 -10.01 51.43
N ASN A 47 -43.37 -11.09 50.66
CA ASN A 47 -43.67 -12.43 51.11
C ASN A 47 -42.34 -13.20 51.21
N ASP A 48 -41.84 -13.32 52.42
CA ASP A 48 -40.55 -13.89 52.74
C ASP A 48 -40.52 -15.42 52.58
N VAL A 49 -39.40 -15.94 52.13
CA VAL A 49 -39.19 -17.38 51.88
C VAL A 49 -38.31 -17.93 53.00
N THR A 50 -38.87 -18.77 53.85
CA THR A 50 -38.18 -19.30 55.04
C THR A 50 -37.82 -20.79 54.95
N LEU A 51 -38.35 -21.52 53.95
CA LEU A 51 -38.09 -22.95 53.74
C LEU A 51 -37.70 -23.26 52.29
N GLY A 52 -36.50 -22.89 51.85
CA GLY A 52 -35.81 -23.49 50.68
C GLY A 52 -36.63 -23.70 49.40
N ASN A 53 -37.58 -22.81 49.08
CA ASN A 53 -38.32 -22.78 47.81
C ASN A 53 -38.79 -21.35 47.52
N ASN A 54 -38.68 -20.86 46.29
CA ASN A 54 -39.06 -19.49 45.93
C ASN A 54 -40.54 -19.34 45.51
N ALA A 55 -41.40 -20.23 46.00
CA ALA A 55 -42.80 -20.28 45.60
C ALA A 55 -43.57 -19.07 46.12
N VAL A 56 -44.44 -18.51 45.29
CA VAL A 56 -45.22 -17.30 45.64
C VAL A 56 -46.71 -17.60 45.77
N PRO A 57 -47.44 -16.91 46.65
CA PRO A 57 -48.89 -17.08 46.76
C PRO A 57 -49.59 -16.88 45.40
N GLY A 58 -50.41 -17.85 44.99
CA GLY A 58 -51.12 -17.83 43.70
C GLY A 58 -50.43 -18.63 42.59
N GLU A 59 -49.25 -19.18 42.84
CA GLU A 59 -48.57 -20.11 41.95
C GLU A 59 -49.19 -21.53 42.00
N THR A 60 -49.10 -22.26 40.88
CA THR A 60 -49.52 -23.67 40.82
C THR A 60 -48.76 -24.49 41.85
N SER A 61 -49.50 -25.23 42.70
CA SER A 61 -48.93 -26.08 43.76
C SER A 61 -48.19 -25.33 44.88
N TYR A 62 -48.47 -24.03 45.07
CA TYR A 62 -48.03 -23.26 46.23
C TYR A 62 -48.41 -23.95 47.56
N GLY A 63 -47.49 -23.94 48.53
CA GLY A 63 -47.69 -24.57 49.85
C GLY A 63 -47.55 -26.11 49.89
N THR A 64 -47.12 -26.72 48.78
CA THR A 64 -46.87 -28.18 48.69
C THR A 64 -45.38 -28.51 48.61
N LEU A 65 -45.03 -29.81 48.60
CA LEU A 65 -43.63 -30.26 48.43
C LEU A 65 -43.05 -30.00 47.02
N ASN A 66 -43.92 -29.65 46.05
CA ASN A 66 -43.58 -29.48 44.63
C ASN A 66 -44.24 -28.22 44.04
N PRO A 67 -43.88 -27.00 44.50
CA PRO A 67 -44.27 -25.78 43.81
C PRO A 67 -43.67 -25.74 42.39
N GLN A 68 -44.33 -25.01 41.49
CA GLN A 68 -43.92 -24.87 40.09
C GLN A 68 -42.52 -24.23 39.96
N TYR A 69 -42.18 -23.31 40.84
CA TYR A 69 -40.88 -22.67 40.97
C TYR A 69 -40.26 -23.11 42.30
N LYS A 70 -39.40 -24.11 42.22
CA LYS A 70 -38.67 -24.69 43.35
C LYS A 70 -37.21 -24.23 43.30
N SER A 71 -36.73 -23.62 44.39
CA SER A 71 -35.32 -23.30 44.58
C SER A 71 -34.63 -24.33 45.49
N SER A 72 -33.30 -24.32 45.52
CA SER A 72 -32.50 -25.11 46.47
C SER A 72 -32.10 -24.25 47.67
N VAL A 73 -31.76 -24.89 48.80
CA VAL A 73 -31.24 -24.19 50.00
C VAL A 73 -30.02 -23.33 49.61
N GLY A 74 -30.07 -22.02 49.91
CA GLY A 74 -29.02 -21.03 49.60
C GLY A 74 -29.25 -20.15 48.36
N TYR A 75 -30.45 -20.20 47.75
CA TYR A 75 -30.79 -19.42 46.53
C TYR A 75 -31.53 -18.08 46.79
N ASP A 76 -31.50 -17.58 48.03
CA ASP A 76 -32.13 -16.32 48.49
C ASP A 76 -31.20 -15.08 48.42
N LEU A 77 -30.05 -15.23 47.74
CA LEU A 77 -28.83 -14.47 48.00
C LEU A 77 -28.78 -13.00 47.55
N ALA A 78 -29.84 -12.39 47.03
CA ALA A 78 -29.76 -11.03 46.47
C ALA A 78 -30.34 -9.92 47.36
N THR A 79 -31.43 -10.19 48.09
CA THR A 79 -32.08 -9.15 48.92
C THR A 79 -32.53 -9.64 50.30
N GLY A 80 -32.79 -10.95 50.48
CA GLY A 80 -33.40 -11.49 51.70
C GLY A 80 -34.83 -11.00 51.95
N LEU A 81 -35.52 -10.47 50.93
CA LEU A 81 -36.86 -9.90 51.04
C LEU A 81 -37.97 -10.79 50.44
N GLY A 82 -37.64 -11.95 49.86
CA GLY A 82 -38.63 -12.81 49.22
C GLY A 82 -39.35 -12.17 48.02
N SER A 83 -40.59 -12.59 47.77
CA SER A 83 -41.41 -12.09 46.64
C SER A 83 -42.15 -10.80 46.97
N VAL A 84 -42.43 -9.97 45.96
CA VAL A 84 -43.01 -8.64 46.19
C VAL A 84 -44.47 -8.60 45.77
N ASN A 85 -45.36 -8.17 46.67
CA ASN A 85 -46.68 -7.69 46.30
C ASN A 85 -46.54 -6.26 45.74
N VAL A 86 -46.49 -6.15 44.41
CA VAL A 86 -46.23 -4.88 43.71
C VAL A 86 -47.27 -3.80 44.02
N ALA A 87 -48.55 -4.18 44.20
CA ALA A 87 -49.60 -3.23 44.54
C ALA A 87 -49.36 -2.62 45.93
N ASN A 88 -49.01 -3.45 46.92
CA ASN A 88 -48.68 -2.99 48.26
C ASN A 88 -47.36 -2.22 48.29
N LEU A 89 -46.34 -2.65 47.53
CA LEU A 89 -45.07 -1.93 47.45
C LEU A 89 -45.27 -0.49 46.94
N VAL A 90 -46.01 -0.34 45.85
CA VAL A 90 -46.26 0.97 45.23
C VAL A 90 -47.13 1.85 46.14
N ASN A 91 -48.15 1.28 46.79
CA ASN A 91 -49.02 2.04 47.70
C ASN A 91 -48.31 2.43 49.01
N ASN A 92 -47.37 1.61 49.50
CA ASN A 92 -46.66 1.87 50.74
C ASN A 92 -45.32 2.61 50.55
N TRP A 93 -44.85 2.82 49.31
CA TRP A 93 -43.55 3.45 49.03
C TRP A 93 -43.34 4.77 49.79
N ASN A 94 -44.37 5.62 49.86
CA ASN A 94 -44.34 6.92 50.55
C ASN A 94 -44.52 6.87 52.07
N THR A 95 -44.79 5.68 52.64
CA THR A 95 -44.92 5.52 54.08
C THR A 95 -43.56 5.43 54.78
N VAL A 96 -42.47 5.30 54.00
CA VAL A 96 -41.11 5.42 54.49
C VAL A 96 -40.63 6.83 54.22
N ALA A 97 -40.58 7.64 55.27
CA ALA A 97 -39.99 8.97 55.22
C ALA A 97 -38.52 8.89 55.62
N PHE A 98 -37.65 9.42 54.76
CA PHE A 98 -36.32 9.83 55.21
C PHE A 98 -36.44 11.03 56.14
N ARG A 99 -35.52 11.15 57.09
CA ARG A 99 -35.40 12.40 57.86
C ARG A 99 -34.74 13.44 56.96
N ALA A 100 -35.41 14.58 56.78
CA ALA A 100 -34.86 15.69 56.01
C ALA A 100 -33.52 16.15 56.58
N THR A 101 -32.58 16.54 55.72
CA THR A 101 -31.29 17.11 56.10
C THR A 101 -31.06 18.47 55.46
N GLY A 102 -30.25 19.29 56.14
CA GLY A 102 -29.66 20.50 55.59
C GLY A 102 -28.16 20.30 55.44
N THR A 103 -27.64 20.56 54.24
CA THR A 103 -26.20 20.57 53.96
C THR A 103 -25.70 22.02 53.99
N SER A 104 -24.63 22.29 54.72
CA SER A 104 -23.88 23.54 54.62
C SER A 104 -22.55 23.27 53.91
N LEU A 105 -22.12 24.24 53.11
CA LEU A 105 -20.82 24.26 52.46
C LEU A 105 -20.15 25.58 52.80
N ASN A 106 -18.95 25.50 53.35
CA ASN A 106 -18.06 26.64 53.52
C ASN A 106 -16.76 26.35 52.77
N LEU A 107 -16.39 27.25 51.87
CA LEU A 107 -15.14 27.18 51.12
C LEU A 107 -14.22 28.32 51.56
N ASN A 108 -12.91 28.09 51.50
CA ASN A 108 -11.89 29.10 51.79
C ASN A 108 -12.10 29.79 53.16
N SER A 109 -12.55 29.00 54.13
CA SER A 109 -12.83 29.45 55.51
C SER A 109 -13.81 30.63 55.59
N GLY A 110 -14.77 30.71 54.67
CA GLY A 110 -15.82 31.73 54.63
C GLY A 110 -15.49 32.96 53.79
N ASN A 111 -14.28 33.03 53.23
CA ASN A 111 -13.85 34.15 52.40
C ASN A 111 -14.20 33.92 50.93
N THR A 112 -14.22 35.00 50.15
CA THR A 112 -14.35 34.92 48.68
C THR A 112 -13.29 33.97 48.12
N VAL A 113 -13.72 33.02 47.30
CA VAL A 113 -12.82 32.07 46.62
C VAL A 113 -12.31 32.73 45.35
N ASN A 114 -11.11 33.31 45.41
CA ASN A 114 -10.39 33.84 44.26
C ASN A 114 -8.94 33.35 44.31
N VAL A 115 -8.68 32.17 43.74
CA VAL A 115 -7.39 31.48 43.86
C VAL A 115 -6.88 31.04 42.49
N VAL A 116 -5.58 30.80 42.39
CA VAL A 116 -4.97 30.23 41.18
C VAL A 116 -5.30 28.75 41.09
N HIS A 117 -5.51 28.23 39.87
CA HIS A 117 -5.74 26.80 39.63
C HIS A 117 -4.64 25.94 40.31
N GLY A 118 -5.06 24.80 40.88
CA GLY A 118 -4.17 23.92 41.64
C GLY A 118 -3.82 24.39 43.05
N ALA A 119 -4.20 25.61 43.46
CA ALA A 119 -4.04 26.05 44.85
C ALA A 119 -5.02 25.32 45.80
N PRO A 120 -4.61 25.00 47.04
CA PRO A 120 -5.49 24.33 47.99
C PRO A 120 -6.57 25.28 48.50
N VAL A 121 -7.82 24.84 48.44
CA VAL A 121 -8.98 25.52 49.02
C VAL A 121 -9.53 24.68 50.16
N SER A 122 -9.72 25.28 51.34
CA SER A 122 -10.38 24.61 52.46
C SER A 122 -11.84 24.32 52.13
N VAL A 123 -12.30 23.14 52.53
CA VAL A 123 -13.67 22.65 52.34
C VAL A 123 -14.17 22.17 53.69
N ASP A 124 -15.17 22.88 54.21
CA ASP A 124 -15.90 22.48 55.40
C ASP A 124 -17.36 22.21 55.01
N ILE A 125 -17.80 20.97 55.19
CA ILE A 125 -19.17 20.54 54.90
C ILE A 125 -19.77 20.00 56.18
N SER A 126 -21.01 20.38 56.47
CA SER A 126 -21.78 19.79 57.58
C SER A 126 -23.17 19.41 57.08
N VAL A 127 -23.60 18.20 57.42
CA VAL A 127 -24.94 17.68 57.13
C VAL A 127 -25.65 17.47 58.45
N THR A 128 -26.77 18.16 58.63
CA THR A 128 -27.54 18.13 59.88
C THR A 128 -28.97 17.69 59.63
N PRO A 129 -29.62 16.94 60.54
CA PRO A 129 -31.04 16.67 60.46
C PRO A 129 -31.84 17.98 60.50
N SER A 130 -32.69 18.24 59.51
CA SER A 130 -33.57 19.42 59.49
C SER A 130 -34.69 19.34 60.52
N SER A 131 -34.98 18.14 61.03
CA SER A 131 -35.98 17.90 62.08
C SER A 131 -35.67 16.61 62.84
N GLY A 132 -36.04 16.56 64.13
CA GLY A 132 -35.80 15.41 65.01
C GLY A 132 -34.50 15.48 65.80
N PRO A 133 -34.14 14.41 66.54
CA PRO A 133 -32.94 14.39 67.37
C PRO A 133 -31.67 14.41 66.52
N ALA A 134 -30.62 15.09 67.03
CA ALA A 134 -29.31 15.19 66.39
C ALA A 134 -28.56 13.85 66.27
N THR A 135 -29.05 12.81 66.94
CA THR A 135 -28.46 11.46 66.92
C THR A 135 -29.44 10.42 66.35
N PRO A 136 -28.95 9.46 65.54
CA PRO A 136 -27.59 9.39 64.97
C PRO A 136 -27.33 10.54 63.97
N ALA A 137 -26.07 10.95 63.80
CA ALA A 137 -25.71 11.96 62.80
C ALA A 137 -25.79 11.38 61.37
N PRO A 138 -26.00 12.20 60.33
CA PRO A 138 -25.92 11.77 58.94
C PRO A 138 -24.55 11.16 58.61
N THR A 139 -24.54 10.07 57.86
CA THR A 139 -23.33 9.33 57.47
C THR A 139 -23.22 9.22 55.96
N GLY A 140 -22.06 8.79 55.46
CA GLY A 140 -21.82 8.57 54.02
C GLY A 140 -21.09 9.72 53.36
N ASP A 141 -21.23 9.83 52.04
CA ASP A 141 -20.41 10.73 51.23
C ASP A 141 -21.17 11.97 50.76
N VAL A 142 -20.40 13.05 50.58
CA VAL A 142 -20.83 14.32 49.99
C VAL A 142 -19.97 14.61 48.77
N SER A 143 -20.62 14.87 47.64
CA SER A 143 -19.95 15.26 46.40
C SER A 143 -19.87 16.78 46.29
N LEU A 144 -18.71 17.31 45.94
CA LEU A 144 -18.54 18.70 45.57
C LEU A 144 -18.80 18.84 44.06
N LEU A 145 -19.85 19.57 43.69
CA LEU A 145 -20.32 19.67 42.30
C LEU A 145 -20.18 21.11 41.81
N THR A 146 -19.80 21.27 40.54
CA THR A 146 -19.87 22.56 39.84
C THR A 146 -21.27 22.81 39.27
N SER A 147 -21.52 24.02 38.77
CA SER A 147 -22.82 24.46 38.25
C SER A 147 -23.40 23.63 37.09
N ASN A 148 -22.58 22.83 36.41
CA ASN A 148 -23.03 21.90 35.36
C ASN A 148 -23.20 20.45 35.87
N ASN A 149 -23.26 20.25 37.19
CA ASN A 149 -23.30 18.96 37.88
C ASN A 149 -22.07 18.06 37.64
N ARG A 150 -20.95 18.62 37.16
CA ARG A 150 -19.67 17.90 37.12
C ARG A 150 -19.11 17.79 38.54
N SER A 151 -18.82 16.55 38.95
CA SER A 151 -18.14 16.28 40.21
C SER A 151 -16.69 16.77 40.16
N VAL A 152 -16.30 17.52 41.20
CA VAL A 152 -14.94 17.97 41.45
C VAL A 152 -14.20 16.91 42.25
N THR A 153 -14.77 16.51 43.38
CA THR A 153 -14.24 15.51 44.31
C THR A 153 -15.34 15.01 45.24
N LEU A 154 -15.06 13.93 45.96
CA LEU A 154 -15.92 13.32 46.97
C LEU A 154 -15.27 13.49 48.36
N PHE A 155 -16.10 13.65 49.38
CA PHE A 155 -15.68 13.65 50.79
C PHE A 155 -16.56 12.72 51.60
N THR A 156 -16.00 12.04 52.59
CA THR A 156 -16.75 11.17 53.52
C THR A 156 -16.99 11.92 54.83
N LEU A 157 -18.23 11.89 55.32
CA LEU A 157 -18.59 12.48 56.61
C LEU A 157 -18.01 11.68 57.77
N ASP A 158 -17.56 12.38 58.80
CA ASP A 158 -17.18 11.80 60.08
C ASP A 158 -18.41 11.38 60.91
N ASN A 159 -18.18 10.87 62.12
CA ASN A 159 -19.25 10.43 63.02
C ASN A 159 -20.12 11.58 63.58
N THR A 160 -19.79 12.83 63.26
CA THR A 160 -20.58 14.03 63.60
C THR A 160 -21.41 14.54 62.43
N GLY A 161 -21.33 13.89 61.26
CA GLY A 161 -22.01 14.32 60.03
C GLY A 161 -21.33 15.49 59.36
N SER A 162 -20.03 15.69 59.58
CA SER A 162 -19.26 16.80 59.00
C SER A 162 -17.95 16.31 58.38
N VAL A 163 -17.32 17.15 57.56
CA VAL A 163 -15.97 16.93 57.03
C VAL A 163 -15.26 18.27 56.89
N SER A 164 -13.99 18.31 57.31
CA SER A 164 -13.08 19.44 57.11
C SER A 164 -11.85 18.94 56.37
N SER A 165 -11.61 19.47 55.17
CA SER A 165 -10.57 19.00 54.27
C SER A 165 -10.09 20.12 53.34
N THR A 166 -9.27 19.77 52.35
CA THR A 166 -8.83 20.68 51.29
C THR A 166 -9.04 20.04 49.92
N THR A 167 -9.17 20.87 48.89
CA THR A 167 -9.17 20.43 47.50
C THR A 167 -8.31 21.34 46.63
N ASN A 168 -7.61 20.74 45.67
CA ASN A 168 -6.81 21.40 44.63
C ASN A 168 -7.41 21.16 43.23
N LEU A 169 -8.59 20.54 43.17
CA LEU A 169 -9.17 19.98 41.94
C LEU A 169 -10.25 20.86 41.31
N LEU A 170 -10.47 22.06 41.85
CA LEU A 170 -11.43 23.02 41.31
C LEU A 170 -11.03 23.41 39.88
N PRO A 171 -11.88 23.16 38.87
CA PRO A 171 -11.61 23.57 37.49
C PRO A 171 -11.36 25.08 37.36
N GLY A 172 -10.59 25.48 36.34
CA GLY A 172 -10.40 26.88 36.00
C GLY A 172 -11.68 27.59 35.54
N GLY A 173 -11.77 28.90 35.79
CA GLY A 173 -12.91 29.75 35.42
C GLY A 173 -13.72 30.29 36.60
N SER A 174 -14.83 30.96 36.31
CA SER A 174 -15.75 31.51 37.32
C SER A 174 -17.10 30.82 37.24
N TYR A 175 -17.52 30.20 38.35
CA TYR A 175 -18.73 29.37 38.44
C TYR A 175 -19.17 29.19 39.90
N ASN A 176 -20.29 28.50 40.10
CA ASN A 176 -20.80 28.15 41.43
C ASN A 176 -20.50 26.69 41.78
N VAL A 177 -20.25 26.44 43.06
CA VAL A 177 -20.01 25.11 43.63
C VAL A 177 -21.06 24.80 44.70
N THR A 178 -21.55 23.57 44.72
CA THR A 178 -22.51 23.07 45.72
C THR A 178 -22.02 21.75 46.31
N ALA A 179 -22.31 21.51 47.58
CA ALA A 179 -22.12 20.21 48.21
C ALA A 179 -23.43 19.41 48.13
N HIS A 180 -23.36 18.23 47.51
CA HIS A 180 -24.48 17.31 47.35
C HIS A 180 -24.32 16.10 48.27
N TYR A 181 -25.16 16.01 49.29
CA TYR A 181 -25.28 14.83 50.13
C TYR A 181 -26.27 13.86 49.50
N ALA A 182 -25.84 12.62 49.24
CA ALA A 182 -26.65 11.62 48.55
C ALA A 182 -27.72 10.94 49.43
N GLY A 183 -27.78 11.29 50.72
CA GLY A 183 -28.59 10.59 51.71
C GLY A 183 -27.92 9.31 52.22
N ASP A 184 -28.47 8.74 53.28
CA ASP A 184 -28.06 7.44 53.82
C ASP A 184 -29.26 6.57 54.19
N GLY A 185 -29.02 5.50 54.94
CA GLY A 185 -30.06 4.61 55.44
C GLY A 185 -30.94 5.20 56.54
N ILE A 186 -30.97 6.52 56.76
CA ILE A 186 -31.82 7.24 57.73
C ILE A 186 -32.25 8.60 57.17
N PHE A 187 -31.35 9.28 56.47
CA PHE A 187 -31.43 10.69 56.07
C PHE A 187 -31.61 10.87 54.56
N SER A 188 -32.38 11.89 54.16
CA SER A 188 -32.64 12.19 52.74
C SER A 188 -31.42 12.85 52.10
N PRO A 189 -31.31 12.84 50.76
CA PRO A 189 -30.36 13.70 50.07
C PRO A 189 -30.63 15.18 50.36
N SER A 190 -29.59 16.01 50.36
CA SER A 190 -29.70 17.47 50.49
C SER A 190 -28.53 18.20 49.83
N ASP A 191 -28.80 19.39 49.31
CA ASP A 191 -27.82 20.26 48.67
C ASP A 191 -27.53 21.49 49.54
N SER A 192 -26.30 21.99 49.47
CA SER A 192 -25.94 23.28 50.07
C SER A 192 -26.43 24.45 49.23
N ALA A 193 -26.42 25.65 49.83
CA ALA A 193 -26.40 26.87 49.03
C ALA A 193 -25.18 26.89 48.11
N ALA A 194 -25.31 27.54 46.95
CA ALA A 194 -24.24 27.71 45.99
C ALA A 194 -23.19 28.71 46.51
N VAL A 195 -21.91 28.33 46.41
CA VAL A 195 -20.76 29.18 46.71
C VAL A 195 -20.08 29.57 45.40
N GLY A 196 -19.97 30.88 45.13
CA GLY A 196 -19.28 31.38 43.95
C GLY A 196 -17.77 31.24 44.08
N VAL A 197 -17.12 30.74 43.02
CA VAL A 197 -15.67 30.59 42.95
C VAL A 197 -15.13 31.22 41.67
N THR A 198 -13.94 31.80 41.78
CA THR A 198 -13.14 32.27 40.64
C THR A 198 -11.77 31.63 40.73
N ILE A 199 -11.47 30.77 39.77
CA ILE A 199 -10.21 30.03 39.67
C ILE A 199 -9.44 30.59 38.47
N THR A 200 -8.38 31.37 38.72
CA THR A 200 -7.58 31.98 37.66
C THR A 200 -6.55 31.00 37.10
N PRO A 201 -6.14 31.11 35.83
CA PRO A 201 -5.17 30.20 35.24
C PRO A 201 -3.82 30.18 35.97
N GLU A 202 -3.23 29.00 36.13
CA GLU A 202 -1.87 28.80 36.65
C GLU A 202 -0.82 28.76 35.52
N GLY A 203 0.48 28.76 35.85
CA GLY A 203 1.52 28.51 34.85
C GLY A 203 1.49 27.06 34.38
N SER A 204 1.80 26.81 33.10
CA SER A 204 1.94 25.47 32.54
C SER A 204 3.32 25.23 31.94
N THR A 205 3.66 23.96 31.76
CA THR A 205 4.86 23.49 31.07
C THR A 205 4.45 22.68 29.84
N THR A 206 4.92 23.09 28.67
CA THR A 206 4.79 22.32 27.43
C THR A 206 6.10 21.61 27.14
N LYS A 207 6.07 20.30 26.91
CA LYS A 207 7.23 19.53 26.42
C LYS A 207 6.96 19.04 25.01
N ALA A 208 7.87 19.32 24.08
CA ALA A 208 7.82 18.77 22.74
C ALA A 208 8.72 17.53 22.65
N ALA A 209 8.27 16.55 21.88
CA ALA A 209 9.04 15.38 21.51
C ALA A 209 8.85 15.07 20.02
N VAL A 210 9.89 14.51 19.42
CA VAL A 210 9.91 14.14 18.01
C VAL A 210 10.36 12.68 17.91
N PHE A 211 9.62 11.89 17.15
CA PHE A 211 9.92 10.48 16.95
C PHE A 211 9.53 10.02 15.54
N ALA A 212 10.10 8.91 15.12
CA ALA A 212 9.83 8.27 13.84
C ALA A 212 9.46 6.81 14.05
N GLY A 213 9.14 6.10 12.96
CA GLY A 213 8.65 4.73 12.98
C GLY A 213 7.14 4.66 12.87
N SER A 214 6.54 3.60 13.41
CA SER A 214 5.07 3.50 13.48
C SER A 214 4.58 3.99 14.84
N ILE A 215 3.31 4.38 14.92
CA ILE A 215 2.66 4.75 16.18
C ILE A 215 2.71 3.63 17.24
N PHE A 216 2.98 2.38 16.83
CA PHE A 216 3.10 1.21 17.72
C PHE A 216 4.54 0.90 18.14
N ASN A 217 5.54 1.43 17.44
CA ASN A 217 6.95 1.26 17.79
C ASN A 217 7.74 2.54 17.48
N PRO A 218 7.50 3.61 18.24
CA PRO A 218 8.17 4.88 18.04
C PRO A 218 9.64 4.81 18.51
N PHE A 219 10.53 5.50 17.80
CA PHE A 219 11.91 5.71 18.23
C PHE A 219 12.35 7.16 18.05
N SER A 220 13.22 7.63 18.93
CA SER A 220 13.81 8.97 18.85
C SER A 220 14.91 9.03 17.79
N PHE A 221 15.08 10.18 17.16
CA PHE A 221 16.12 10.41 16.16
C PHE A 221 16.65 11.85 16.23
N SER A 222 17.85 12.07 15.70
CA SER A 222 18.41 13.40 15.46
C SER A 222 18.59 13.71 13.98
N SER A 223 18.67 12.67 13.13
CA SER A 223 18.80 12.79 11.68
C SER A 223 18.03 11.68 10.96
N LEU A 224 17.33 12.03 9.88
CA LEU A 224 16.62 11.09 8.99
C LEU A 224 16.70 11.54 7.53
N PRO A 225 16.64 10.60 6.56
CA PRO A 225 16.55 10.96 5.15
C PRO A 225 15.19 11.57 4.79
N TYR A 226 15.17 12.42 3.76
CA TYR A 226 13.97 13.02 3.19
C TYR A 226 12.89 11.98 2.86
N GLY A 227 11.63 12.30 3.17
CA GLY A 227 10.49 11.38 3.01
C GLY A 227 10.33 10.34 4.12
N SER A 228 11.09 10.45 5.21
CA SER A 228 10.83 9.66 6.43
C SER A 228 9.61 10.21 7.18
N TYR A 229 8.78 9.34 7.76
CA TYR A 229 7.68 9.77 8.63
C TYR A 229 8.20 10.31 9.96
N VAL A 230 7.87 11.56 10.26
CA VAL A 230 8.17 12.25 11.51
C VAL A 230 6.87 12.56 12.24
N PHE A 231 6.81 12.22 13.52
CA PHE A 231 5.69 12.51 14.40
C PHE A 231 6.12 13.53 15.45
N LEU A 232 5.27 14.54 15.66
CA LEU A 232 5.46 15.54 16.69
C LEU A 232 4.48 15.25 17.81
N ARG A 233 4.96 15.33 19.05
CA ARG A 233 4.14 15.22 20.25
C ARG A 233 4.37 16.43 21.14
N ALA A 234 3.29 16.86 21.79
CA ALA A 234 3.36 17.81 22.88
C ALA A 234 2.63 17.25 24.09
N ASP A 235 3.24 17.40 25.26
CA ASP A 235 2.66 17.08 26.56
C ASP A 235 2.57 18.38 27.37
N VAL A 236 1.38 18.71 27.86
CA VAL A 236 1.11 19.93 28.62
C VAL A 236 0.67 19.57 30.03
N ALA A 237 1.34 20.15 31.03
CA ALA A 237 1.01 19.95 32.43
C ALA A 237 1.02 21.28 33.21
N GLY A 238 0.13 21.41 34.19
CA GLY A 238 0.16 22.51 35.16
C GLY A 238 1.39 22.44 36.06
N GLN A 239 1.88 23.60 36.50
CA GLN A 239 3.00 23.68 37.45
C GLN A 239 2.64 23.10 38.82
N SER A 240 1.36 23.14 39.20
CA SER A 240 0.83 22.51 40.42
C SER A 240 0.83 20.98 40.37
N GLY A 241 0.85 20.38 39.17
CA GLY A 241 0.65 18.94 38.96
C GLY A 241 -0.81 18.49 39.10
N HIS A 242 -1.76 19.42 39.19
CA HIS A 242 -3.19 19.14 39.28
C HIS A 242 -3.95 19.53 38.01
N GLY A 243 -5.07 18.85 37.77
CA GLY A 243 -5.89 19.01 36.58
C GLY A 243 -5.23 18.44 35.31
N THR A 244 -5.94 18.58 34.19
CA THR A 244 -5.46 18.15 32.88
C THR A 244 -5.71 19.28 31.89
N ALA A 245 -4.68 19.68 31.17
CA ALA A 245 -4.77 20.75 30.18
C ALA A 245 -5.70 20.37 29.03
N THR A 246 -6.47 21.35 28.55
CA THR A 246 -7.41 21.22 27.45
C THR A 246 -7.09 22.23 26.35
N GLY A 247 -7.82 22.23 25.24
CA GLY A 247 -7.54 23.13 24.12
C GLY A 247 -6.54 22.53 23.14
N SER A 248 -5.60 23.32 22.65
CA SER A 248 -4.78 22.93 21.50
C SER A 248 -3.33 23.43 21.53
N VAL A 249 -2.48 22.77 20.77
CA VAL A 249 -1.08 23.11 20.55
C VAL A 249 -0.84 23.38 19.06
N ASN A 250 -0.09 24.43 18.75
CA ASN A 250 0.47 24.65 17.43
C ASN A 250 1.95 24.23 17.42
N PHE A 251 2.42 23.59 16.36
CA PHE A 251 3.84 23.30 16.17
C PHE A 251 4.44 24.27 15.16
N THR A 252 5.58 24.86 15.51
CA THR A 252 6.35 25.66 14.57
C THR A 252 7.67 24.99 14.23
N ASP A 253 8.08 25.10 12.96
CA ASP A 253 9.39 24.74 12.46
C ASP A 253 10.11 26.01 12.03
N SER A 254 11.15 26.38 12.77
CA SER A 254 11.96 27.58 12.48
C SER A 254 11.10 28.87 12.37
N GLY A 255 10.00 28.91 13.14
CA GLY A 255 9.04 30.00 13.20
C GLY A 255 7.82 29.89 12.26
N ALA A 256 7.81 28.95 11.31
CA ALA A 256 6.66 28.71 10.44
C ALA A 256 5.75 27.62 11.02
N PHE A 257 4.42 27.77 10.89
CA PHE A 257 3.47 26.73 11.33
C PHE A 257 3.64 25.44 10.54
N VAL A 258 3.55 24.32 11.25
CA VAL A 258 3.50 22.99 10.65
C VAL A 258 2.10 22.75 10.08
N THR A 259 2.03 22.04 8.95
CA THR A 259 0.74 21.74 8.31
C THR A 259 -0.15 20.94 9.27
N GLY A 260 -1.44 21.31 9.36
CA GLY A 260 -2.43 20.62 10.20
C GLY A 260 -2.67 21.26 11.57
N ASP A 261 -1.91 22.29 11.94
CA ASP A 261 -2.18 23.08 13.14
C ASP A 261 -3.56 23.77 13.11
N PRO A 262 -4.22 23.96 14.27
CA PRO A 262 -3.81 23.50 15.61
C PRO A 262 -4.18 22.03 15.89
N TYR A 263 -3.41 21.36 16.75
CA TYR A 263 -3.69 20.00 17.22
C TYR A 263 -4.33 20.00 18.61
N ALA A 264 -5.49 19.36 18.75
CA ALA A 264 -6.21 19.28 20.03
C ALA A 264 -5.50 18.37 21.04
N LEU A 265 -5.53 18.76 22.32
CA LEU A 265 -5.11 17.89 23.43
C LEU A 265 -6.18 16.82 23.69
N ASN A 266 -5.72 15.62 24.06
CA ASN A 266 -6.58 14.51 24.45
C ASN A 266 -6.92 14.54 25.96
N SER A 267 -7.58 13.49 26.47
CA SER A 267 -7.97 13.35 27.88
C SER A 267 -6.82 13.28 28.88
N GLU A 268 -5.58 13.11 28.41
CA GLU A 268 -4.37 13.11 29.24
C GLU A 268 -3.51 14.38 29.07
N GLY A 269 -4.01 15.39 28.34
CA GLY A 269 -3.28 16.66 28.15
C GLY A 269 -2.11 16.56 27.18
N ASN A 270 -2.14 15.60 26.25
CA ASN A 270 -1.14 15.46 25.19
C ASN A 270 -1.75 15.47 23.78
N THR A 271 -0.92 15.70 22.77
CA THR A 271 -1.32 15.60 21.36
C THR A 271 -0.20 15.01 20.50
N VAL A 272 -0.57 14.41 19.38
CA VAL A 272 0.34 13.81 18.39
C VAL A 272 -0.17 14.12 16.99
N THR A 273 0.74 14.38 16.05
CA THR A 273 0.39 14.51 14.62
C THR A 273 -0.13 13.17 14.07
N PRO A 274 -1.42 13.03 13.71
CA PRO A 274 -2.04 11.71 13.52
C PRO A 274 -1.53 10.96 12.28
N ASN A 275 -1.12 11.67 11.23
CA ASN A 275 -0.69 11.08 9.95
C ASN A 275 0.83 11.08 9.76
N GLY A 276 1.59 11.57 10.75
CA GLY A 276 3.01 11.88 10.58
C GLY A 276 3.26 12.93 9.48
N ILE A 277 4.50 13.37 9.36
CA ILE A 277 4.96 14.38 8.43
C ILE A 277 6.17 13.82 7.71
N PHE A 278 6.09 13.68 6.39
CA PHE A 278 7.19 13.17 5.55
C PHE A 278 7.69 14.23 4.56
N THR A 279 7.18 15.45 4.65
CA THR A 279 7.45 16.56 3.73
C THR A 279 8.43 17.58 4.30
N PHE A 280 9.05 17.32 5.46
CA PHE A 280 10.15 18.14 5.95
C PHE A 280 11.25 18.23 4.88
N THR A 281 11.64 19.44 4.53
CA THR A 281 12.67 19.71 3.51
C THR A 281 14.04 19.24 3.97
N VAL A 282 14.98 19.01 3.06
CA VAL A 282 16.38 18.75 3.46
C VAL A 282 16.96 19.99 4.15
N GLY A 283 17.55 19.80 5.33
CA GLY A 283 18.09 20.89 6.14
C GLY A 283 18.00 20.65 7.64
N GLN A 284 18.31 21.69 8.41
CA GLN A 284 18.10 21.71 9.86
C GLN A 284 16.73 22.31 10.17
N HIS A 285 16.05 21.73 11.14
CA HIS A 285 14.73 22.15 11.61
C HIS A 285 14.77 22.39 13.11
N SER A 286 14.02 23.40 13.56
CA SER A 286 13.92 23.76 14.97
C SER A 286 12.45 23.78 15.38
N LEU A 287 12.02 22.72 16.05
CA LEU A 287 10.61 22.42 16.31
C LEU A 287 10.20 22.90 17.70
N VAL A 288 9.14 23.71 17.78
CA VAL A 288 8.60 24.24 19.03
C VAL A 288 7.11 23.96 19.12
N ALA A 289 6.65 23.48 20.27
CA ALA A 289 5.23 23.35 20.59
C ALA A 289 4.73 24.58 21.36
N ASN A 290 3.68 25.21 20.85
CA ASN A 290 3.06 26.42 21.37
C ASN A 290 1.64 26.10 21.87
N TYR A 291 1.48 25.95 23.18
CA TYR A 291 0.18 25.74 23.82
C TYR A 291 -0.55 27.07 24.00
N SER A 292 -1.82 27.14 23.57
CA SER A 292 -2.62 28.37 23.56
C SER A 292 -3.19 28.79 24.92
N GLY A 293 -3.08 27.94 25.94
CA GLY A 293 -3.77 28.14 27.22
C GLY A 293 -5.23 27.69 27.19
N ASP A 294 -5.81 27.58 28.39
CA ASP A 294 -7.24 27.35 28.63
C ASP A 294 -7.71 28.08 29.91
N ALA A 295 -8.87 27.73 30.44
CA ALA A 295 -9.42 28.37 31.64
C ALA A 295 -8.62 28.10 32.93
N GLY A 296 -7.84 27.00 32.98
CA GLY A 296 -7.05 26.59 34.14
C GLY A 296 -5.55 26.80 33.97
N PHE A 297 -5.05 26.93 32.75
CA PHE A 297 -3.62 26.98 32.43
C PHE A 297 -3.30 28.12 31.46
N ASN A 298 -2.29 28.93 31.79
CA ASN A 298 -1.76 29.97 30.91
C ASN A 298 -1.12 29.37 29.63
N PRO A 299 -0.93 30.15 28.56
CA PRO A 299 -0.16 29.70 27.41
C PRO A 299 1.29 29.36 27.78
N SER A 300 1.87 28.33 27.13
CA SER A 300 3.27 27.94 27.35
C SER A 300 3.93 27.39 26.09
N ASN A 301 5.25 27.58 25.98
CA ASN A 301 6.05 27.09 24.87
C ASN A 301 7.02 26.01 25.34
N SER A 302 7.31 25.03 24.49
CA SER A 302 8.39 24.09 24.74
C SER A 302 9.76 24.69 24.43
N SER A 303 10.81 24.06 24.95
CA SER A 303 12.15 24.20 24.35
C SER A 303 12.14 23.68 22.90
N ALA A 304 13.03 24.22 22.07
CA ALA A 304 13.18 23.77 20.70
C ALA A 304 13.79 22.36 20.63
N VAL A 305 13.21 21.50 19.80
CA VAL A 305 13.76 20.20 19.43
C VAL A 305 14.36 20.31 18.04
N ASN A 306 15.68 20.14 17.94
CA ASN A 306 16.39 20.28 16.68
C ASN A 306 16.55 18.92 16.00
N ILE A 307 16.17 18.83 14.72
CA ILE A 307 16.36 17.65 13.88
C ILE A 307 17.04 18.05 12.57
N THR A 308 17.69 17.09 11.92
CA THR A 308 18.26 17.27 10.58
C THR A 308 17.61 16.31 9.60
N ILE A 309 17.17 16.82 8.46
CA ILE A 309 16.74 16.00 7.33
C ILE A 309 17.85 15.99 6.29
N THR A 310 18.39 14.81 5.99
CA THR A 310 19.42 14.62 4.96
C THR A 310 18.78 14.25 3.63
N GLN A 311 19.54 14.37 2.54
CA GLN A 311 19.10 13.82 1.27
C GLN A 311 18.86 12.31 1.38
N ALA A 312 17.82 11.82 0.70
CA ALA A 312 17.54 10.41 0.58
C ALA A 312 18.38 9.78 -0.54
N SER A 313 18.75 8.51 -0.38
CA SER A 313 19.48 7.78 -1.41
C SER A 313 18.58 7.42 -2.60
N THR A 314 19.20 7.23 -3.76
CA THR A 314 18.54 6.74 -4.97
C THR A 314 19.31 5.56 -5.57
N THR A 315 18.59 4.71 -6.30
CA THR A 315 19.15 3.66 -7.15
C THR A 315 18.74 3.90 -8.59
N THR A 316 19.73 4.00 -9.49
CA THR A 316 19.49 4.18 -10.92
C THR A 316 19.72 2.87 -11.67
N ALA A 317 18.82 2.52 -12.59
CA ALA A 317 18.99 1.45 -13.56
C ALA A 317 18.86 2.01 -14.98
N VAL A 318 19.59 1.44 -15.94
CA VAL A 318 19.48 1.82 -17.36
C VAL A 318 18.95 0.66 -18.17
N THR A 319 18.09 0.97 -19.13
CA THR A 319 17.56 0.01 -20.10
C THR A 319 17.69 0.57 -21.52
N SER A 320 17.69 -0.32 -22.51
CA SER A 320 17.75 0.01 -23.93
C SER A 320 16.58 -0.62 -24.66
N SER A 321 16.04 0.06 -25.68
CA SER A 321 14.99 -0.47 -26.55
C SER A 321 15.41 -1.68 -27.36
N SER A 322 16.72 -1.88 -27.58
CA SER A 322 17.30 -3.08 -28.19
C SER A 322 18.71 -3.35 -27.65
N SER A 323 19.10 -4.63 -27.59
CA SER A 323 20.46 -5.06 -27.27
C SER A 323 21.38 -5.10 -28.51
N SER A 324 20.81 -5.08 -29.72
CA SER A 324 21.56 -4.99 -30.98
C SER A 324 20.84 -4.15 -32.03
N ILE A 325 21.58 -3.27 -32.70
CA ILE A 325 21.05 -2.38 -33.75
C ILE A 325 22.02 -2.30 -34.93
N SER A 326 21.49 -1.97 -36.11
CA SER A 326 22.32 -1.63 -37.28
C SER A 326 22.84 -0.20 -37.16
N GLN A 327 24.05 0.04 -37.68
CA GLN A 327 24.67 1.36 -37.74
C GLN A 327 23.72 2.42 -38.32
N GLY A 328 23.70 3.61 -37.70
CA GLY A 328 22.84 4.72 -38.10
C GLY A 328 21.39 4.63 -37.61
N THR A 329 20.98 3.50 -37.03
CA THR A 329 19.65 3.36 -36.41
C THR A 329 19.67 3.99 -35.02
N ALA A 330 18.62 4.73 -34.67
CA ALA A 330 18.47 5.29 -33.33
C ALA A 330 18.12 4.21 -32.32
N VAL A 331 18.64 4.34 -31.10
CA VAL A 331 18.28 3.54 -29.94
C VAL A 331 17.71 4.45 -28.86
N THR A 332 16.71 3.98 -28.13
CA THR A 332 16.15 4.68 -26.98
C THR A 332 16.71 4.08 -25.70
N LEU A 333 17.41 4.91 -24.94
CA LEU A 333 17.93 4.59 -23.62
C LEU A 333 17.01 5.20 -22.56
N GLN A 334 16.70 4.44 -21.52
CA GLN A 334 15.87 4.90 -20.41
C GLN A 334 16.59 4.66 -19.09
N ALA A 335 16.77 5.72 -18.32
CA ALA A 335 17.25 5.68 -16.95
C ALA A 335 16.03 5.68 -16.01
N ASN A 336 15.95 4.69 -15.13
CA ASN A 336 14.94 4.56 -14.10
C ASN A 336 15.58 4.83 -12.73
N VAL A 337 15.13 5.89 -12.07
CA VAL A 337 15.61 6.32 -10.76
C VAL A 337 14.57 5.96 -9.72
N SER A 338 14.97 5.20 -8.71
CA SER A 338 14.11 4.71 -7.63
C SER A 338 14.62 5.14 -6.27
N THR A 339 13.71 5.29 -5.30
CA THR A 339 14.02 5.65 -3.91
C THR A 339 13.00 5.03 -2.97
N ASP A 340 13.39 4.71 -1.73
CA ASP A 340 12.47 4.25 -0.68
C ASP A 340 11.78 5.40 0.08
N SER A 341 12.07 6.64 -0.32
CA SER A 341 11.46 7.85 0.23
C SER A 341 9.98 7.96 -0.11
N PHE A 342 9.16 8.34 0.86
CA PHE A 342 7.74 8.69 0.66
C PHE A 342 7.53 10.15 0.23
N GLY A 343 8.62 10.90 0.03
CA GLY A 343 8.58 12.30 -0.38
C GLY A 343 8.19 12.48 -1.86
N ASN A 344 8.42 13.69 -2.38
CA ASN A 344 8.17 14.00 -3.78
C ASN A 344 9.08 13.17 -4.71
N ALA A 345 8.62 12.84 -5.91
CA ALA A 345 9.40 12.07 -6.88
C ALA A 345 10.79 12.71 -7.17
N PRO A 346 11.86 11.91 -7.36
CA PRO A 346 13.17 12.43 -7.78
C PRO A 346 13.04 13.26 -9.07
N GLY A 347 13.61 14.47 -9.05
CA GLY A 347 13.71 15.38 -10.19
C GLY A 347 15.12 15.37 -10.78
N GLY A 348 15.63 16.51 -11.25
CA GLY A 348 17.01 16.65 -11.72
C GLY A 348 17.27 16.13 -13.14
N THR A 349 18.49 15.65 -13.40
CA THR A 349 18.93 15.23 -14.75
C THR A 349 19.61 13.87 -14.73
N ALA A 350 19.40 13.08 -15.78
CA ALA A 350 20.16 11.87 -16.04
C ALA A 350 21.04 12.06 -17.27
N THR A 351 22.32 11.74 -17.15
CA THR A 351 23.29 11.78 -18.25
C THR A 351 23.68 10.37 -18.65
N PHE A 352 23.63 10.07 -19.94
CA PHE A 352 23.95 8.78 -20.51
C PHE A 352 25.36 8.78 -21.09
N PHE A 353 26.10 7.70 -20.85
CA PHE A 353 27.47 7.53 -21.33
C PHE A 353 27.64 6.20 -22.04
N SER A 354 28.50 6.16 -23.06
CA SER A 354 29.15 4.93 -23.56
C SER A 354 30.60 4.95 -23.10
N GLY A 355 30.95 4.07 -22.14
CA GLY A 355 32.23 4.15 -21.44
C GLY A 355 32.42 5.50 -20.75
N THR A 356 33.37 6.31 -21.22
CA THR A 356 33.60 7.68 -20.72
C THR A 356 33.01 8.77 -21.62
N THR A 357 32.46 8.42 -22.78
CA THR A 357 31.91 9.36 -23.75
C THR A 357 30.47 9.68 -23.41
N GLN A 358 30.16 10.95 -23.19
CA GLN A 358 28.79 11.42 -22.96
C GLN A 358 27.99 11.33 -24.27
N LEU A 359 26.84 10.64 -24.22
CA LEU A 359 25.91 10.50 -25.33
C LEU A 359 24.85 11.62 -25.34
N GLY A 360 24.50 12.12 -24.15
CA GLY A 360 23.50 13.15 -23.95
C GLY A 360 22.90 13.11 -22.55
N SER A 361 22.01 14.06 -22.27
CA SER A 361 21.31 14.15 -20.99
C SER A 361 19.83 14.41 -21.21
N ALA A 362 19.00 13.95 -20.27
CA ALA A 362 17.57 14.17 -20.28
C ALA A 362 17.05 14.54 -18.88
N PRO A 363 15.99 15.36 -18.76
CA PRO A 363 15.38 15.65 -17.48
C PRO A 363 14.75 14.37 -16.90
N VAL A 364 14.90 14.20 -15.59
CA VAL A 364 14.23 13.13 -14.84
C VAL A 364 12.81 13.60 -14.52
N THR A 365 11.83 12.81 -14.92
CA THR A 365 10.40 13.12 -14.74
C THR A 365 9.71 12.00 -13.96
N PRO A 366 8.66 12.30 -13.17
CA PRO A 366 7.94 11.29 -12.41
C PRO A 366 7.37 10.20 -13.32
N GLY A 367 7.71 8.94 -13.06
CA GLY A 367 7.27 7.76 -13.83
C GLY A 367 6.12 6.99 -13.16
N GLY A 368 5.86 7.24 -11.87
CA GLY A 368 4.77 6.62 -11.11
C GLY A 368 5.24 6.04 -9.78
N VAL A 369 4.44 5.11 -9.22
CA VAL A 369 4.79 4.35 -8.00
C VAL A 369 5.43 3.03 -8.43
N GLY A 370 6.59 2.69 -7.87
CA GLY A 370 7.26 1.43 -8.15
C GLY A 370 6.55 0.22 -7.55
N SER A 371 7.03 -0.99 -7.87
CA SER A 371 6.52 -2.24 -7.28
C SER A 371 6.91 -2.45 -5.80
N GLY A 372 7.73 -1.56 -5.23
CA GLY A 372 7.94 -1.36 -3.80
C GLY A 372 7.39 0.01 -3.41
N THR A 373 7.20 0.28 -2.12
CA THR A 373 6.58 1.49 -1.53
C THR A 373 7.23 2.84 -1.89
N GLY A 374 8.14 2.87 -2.85
CA GLY A 374 8.92 4.02 -3.30
C GLY A 374 8.45 4.64 -4.62
N VAL A 375 8.81 5.90 -4.83
CA VAL A 375 8.52 6.66 -6.05
C VAL A 375 9.57 6.34 -7.12
N VAL A 376 9.13 6.16 -8.37
CA VAL A 376 10.01 5.93 -9.52
C VAL A 376 9.91 7.11 -10.49
N SER A 377 11.06 7.62 -10.90
CA SER A 377 11.20 8.61 -11.96
C SER A 377 11.99 8.03 -13.13
N SER A 378 11.82 8.61 -14.32
CA SER A 378 12.55 8.19 -15.50
C SER A 378 13.04 9.35 -16.35
N ALA A 379 14.11 9.10 -17.09
CA ALA A 379 14.64 9.97 -18.12
C ALA A 379 14.91 9.15 -19.38
N THR A 380 14.58 9.69 -20.54
CA THR A 380 14.69 8.96 -21.81
C THR A 380 15.53 9.76 -22.79
N LEU A 381 16.53 9.12 -23.41
CA LEU A 381 17.37 9.68 -24.45
C LEU A 381 17.28 8.79 -25.70
N THR A 382 16.93 9.38 -26.84
CA THR A 382 17.05 8.71 -28.14
C THR A 382 18.29 9.22 -28.84
N THR A 383 19.21 8.32 -29.17
CA THR A 383 20.52 8.66 -29.75
C THR A 383 20.99 7.57 -30.72
N THR A 384 22.06 7.85 -31.48
CA THR A 384 22.79 6.85 -32.25
C THR A 384 24.07 6.49 -31.52
N LEU A 385 24.47 5.22 -31.58
CA LEU A 385 25.68 4.73 -30.94
C LEU A 385 26.81 4.51 -31.97
N PRO A 386 28.08 4.67 -31.57
CA PRO A 386 29.23 4.24 -32.35
C PRO A 386 29.16 2.78 -32.77
N VAL A 387 29.89 2.39 -33.82
CA VAL A 387 29.99 0.97 -34.21
C VAL A 387 30.79 0.18 -33.16
N GLY A 388 30.31 -0.99 -32.76
CA GLY A 388 30.99 -1.87 -31.82
C GLY A 388 30.10 -2.31 -30.66
N GLN A 389 30.73 -2.65 -29.52
CA GLN A 389 30.04 -2.91 -28.27
C GLN A 389 30.14 -1.68 -27.37
N ASP A 390 29.01 -1.01 -27.17
CA ASP A 390 28.90 0.16 -26.32
C ASP A 390 28.48 -0.25 -24.90
N SER A 391 29.28 0.15 -23.91
CA SER A 391 28.99 -0.05 -22.49
C SER A 391 28.23 1.15 -21.95
N ILE A 392 26.91 1.03 -21.89
CA ILE A 392 25.99 2.12 -21.57
C ILE A 392 25.76 2.22 -20.07
N THR A 393 25.98 3.41 -19.51
CA THR A 393 25.61 3.75 -18.13
C THR A 393 24.72 5.00 -18.12
N ALA A 394 23.90 5.13 -17.09
CA ALA A 394 23.17 6.36 -16.79
C ALA A 394 23.57 6.88 -15.41
N GLN A 395 23.90 8.16 -15.33
CA GLN A 395 24.23 8.86 -14.10
C GLN A 395 23.15 9.88 -13.78
N TYR A 396 22.44 9.65 -12.67
CA TYR A 396 21.52 10.61 -12.10
C TYR A 396 22.29 11.64 -11.25
N SER A 397 22.06 12.92 -11.51
CA SER A 397 22.77 14.04 -10.86
C SER A 397 22.40 14.26 -9.39
N GLY A 398 21.29 13.69 -8.91
CA GLY A 398 20.65 14.13 -7.68
C GLY A 398 19.84 15.43 -7.88
N ASP A 399 19.20 15.86 -6.81
CA ASP A 399 18.46 17.12 -6.70
C ASP A 399 18.56 17.67 -5.25
N SER A 400 17.66 18.58 -4.84
CA SER A 400 17.66 19.13 -3.48
C SER A 400 17.34 18.09 -2.40
N ASN A 401 16.57 17.05 -2.74
CA ASN A 401 16.02 16.04 -1.83
C ASN A 401 16.76 14.70 -1.91
N TYR A 402 17.43 14.42 -3.03
CA TYR A 402 17.98 13.11 -3.35
C TYR A 402 19.45 13.18 -3.75
N THR A 403 20.24 12.22 -3.26
CA THR A 403 21.65 12.08 -3.67
C THR A 403 21.76 11.51 -5.08
N ALA A 404 22.86 11.86 -5.76
CA ALA A 404 23.23 11.28 -7.06
C ALA A 404 23.40 9.75 -6.99
N SER A 405 23.19 9.07 -8.12
CA SER A 405 23.45 7.64 -8.27
C SER A 405 23.79 7.27 -9.72
N THR A 406 24.48 6.15 -9.91
CA THR A 406 24.91 5.67 -11.22
C THR A 406 24.44 4.24 -11.44
N SER A 407 23.94 3.94 -12.64
CA SER A 407 23.52 2.59 -13.00
C SER A 407 24.69 1.63 -13.20
N PRO A 408 24.49 0.33 -12.98
CA PRO A 408 25.32 -0.69 -13.60
C PRO A 408 25.32 -0.53 -15.14
N PRO A 409 26.41 -0.93 -15.83
CA PRO A 409 26.47 -0.85 -17.29
C PRO A 409 25.61 -1.93 -17.95
N ILE A 410 25.01 -1.59 -19.10
CA ILE A 410 24.42 -2.54 -20.05
C ILE A 410 25.19 -2.49 -21.36
N THR A 411 25.20 -3.57 -22.13
CA THR A 411 25.87 -3.60 -23.43
C THR A 411 24.87 -3.48 -24.57
N VAL A 412 25.14 -2.57 -25.52
CA VAL A 412 24.42 -2.47 -26.79
C VAL A 412 25.41 -2.71 -27.94
N SER A 413 25.09 -3.64 -28.84
CA SER A 413 25.95 -3.98 -29.97
C SER A 413 25.47 -3.32 -31.26
N VAL A 414 26.29 -2.45 -31.83
CA VAL A 414 26.05 -1.80 -33.12
C VAL A 414 26.81 -2.52 -34.23
N LEU A 415 26.06 -3.14 -35.14
CA LEU A 415 26.61 -3.86 -36.28
C LEU A 415 26.84 -2.90 -37.44
N ALA A 416 28.08 -2.86 -37.96
CA ALA A 416 28.40 -2.14 -39.19
C ALA A 416 27.64 -2.74 -40.37
N ASP A 417 27.11 -1.90 -41.25
CA ASP A 417 26.31 -2.33 -42.41
C ASP A 417 27.00 -2.01 -43.76
N PHE A 418 26.42 -2.46 -44.87
CA PHE A 418 26.86 -2.11 -46.22
C PHE A 418 25.67 -1.73 -47.11
N THR A 419 25.93 -1.02 -48.19
CA THR A 419 24.95 -0.78 -49.26
C THR A 419 25.32 -1.58 -50.50
N PHE A 420 24.31 -1.96 -51.28
CA PHE A 420 24.48 -2.81 -52.45
C PHE A 420 23.64 -2.29 -53.60
N ALA A 421 24.28 -2.01 -54.74
CA ALA A 421 23.60 -1.45 -55.89
C ALA A 421 24.14 -2.02 -57.21
N ALA A 422 23.27 -2.10 -58.20
CA ALA A 422 23.65 -2.37 -59.59
C ALA A 422 24.02 -1.05 -60.27
N ASN A 423 25.15 -1.02 -60.98
CA ASN A 423 25.64 0.21 -61.61
C ASN A 423 24.84 0.61 -62.86
N SER A 424 23.88 -0.22 -63.27
CA SER A 424 23.01 0.05 -64.41
C SER A 424 21.63 -0.58 -64.20
N PRO A 425 20.54 0.07 -64.66
CA PRO A 425 19.18 -0.43 -64.47
C PRO A 425 18.84 -1.59 -65.42
N SER A 426 19.65 -1.84 -66.44
CA SER A 426 19.45 -2.93 -67.40
C SER A 426 20.74 -3.47 -68.02
N VAL A 427 20.72 -4.74 -68.43
CA VAL A 427 21.76 -5.44 -69.20
C VAL A 427 21.10 -6.01 -70.46
N THR A 428 21.71 -5.81 -71.62
CA THR A 428 21.23 -6.39 -72.89
C THR A 428 22.20 -7.46 -73.38
N ILE A 429 21.69 -8.64 -73.72
CA ILE A 429 22.40 -9.74 -74.38
C ILE A 429 21.83 -9.86 -75.79
N THR A 430 22.67 -9.65 -76.81
CA THR A 430 22.26 -9.49 -78.22
C THR A 430 21.94 -10.80 -78.95
N GLY A 431 21.88 -11.93 -78.24
CA GLY A 431 21.52 -13.24 -78.80
C GLY A 431 21.83 -14.40 -77.84
N PRO A 432 21.19 -15.58 -78.01
CA PRO A 432 21.43 -16.76 -77.18
C PRO A 432 22.86 -17.31 -77.38
N GLY A 433 23.52 -17.72 -76.29
CA GLY A 433 24.92 -18.19 -76.30
C GLY A 433 25.95 -17.12 -75.94
N LEU A 434 25.52 -15.87 -75.81
CA LEU A 434 26.37 -14.74 -75.43
C LEU A 434 26.29 -14.46 -73.92
N LYS A 435 27.19 -13.59 -73.45
CA LYS A 435 27.30 -13.19 -72.04
C LYS A 435 27.00 -11.69 -71.89
N GLY A 436 26.26 -11.35 -70.84
CA GLY A 436 26.04 -9.98 -70.40
C GLY A 436 26.72 -9.74 -69.06
N ASN A 437 27.37 -8.59 -68.91
CA ASN A 437 28.07 -8.23 -67.68
C ASN A 437 27.42 -7.01 -67.04
N ILE A 438 27.28 -7.04 -65.70
CA ILE A 438 26.93 -5.87 -64.90
C ILE A 438 27.83 -5.78 -63.68
N THR A 439 28.31 -4.57 -63.42
CA THR A 439 29.07 -4.29 -62.21
C THR A 439 28.09 -4.03 -61.07
N LEU A 440 28.28 -4.75 -59.98
CA LEU A 440 27.59 -4.56 -58.71
C LEU A 440 28.56 -3.89 -57.74
N THR A 441 28.13 -2.79 -57.13
CA THR A 441 28.93 -2.05 -56.16
C THR A 441 28.47 -2.35 -54.75
N ILE A 442 29.44 -2.71 -53.90
CA ILE A 442 29.29 -2.86 -52.47
C ILE A 442 29.98 -1.66 -51.83
N THR A 443 29.24 -0.86 -51.08
CA THR A 443 29.82 0.23 -50.29
C THR A 443 29.56 -0.07 -48.83
N GLY A 444 30.56 -0.64 -48.17
CA GLY A 444 30.58 -0.82 -46.72
C GLY A 444 30.54 0.53 -46.01
N GLN A 445 29.71 0.63 -44.98
CA GLN A 445 29.71 1.80 -44.10
C GLN A 445 31.02 1.85 -43.29
N PRO A 446 31.41 3.00 -42.72
CA PRO A 446 32.64 3.12 -41.95
C PRO A 446 32.73 2.06 -40.84
N GLY A 447 33.81 1.26 -40.88
CA GLY A 447 34.04 0.14 -39.94
C GLY A 447 33.56 -1.23 -40.42
N TYR A 448 32.84 -1.30 -41.54
CA TYR A 448 32.42 -2.56 -42.14
C TYR A 448 33.62 -3.31 -42.76
N ASN A 449 33.97 -4.45 -42.17
CA ASN A 449 35.02 -5.36 -42.64
C ASN A 449 34.48 -6.76 -42.94
N GLY A 450 33.16 -6.90 -43.04
CA GLY A 450 32.51 -8.18 -43.34
C GLY A 450 32.78 -8.63 -44.78
N THR A 451 32.76 -9.95 -44.99
CA THR A 451 32.84 -10.52 -46.33
C THR A 451 31.43 -10.71 -46.86
N VAL A 452 31.12 -10.04 -47.96
CA VAL A 452 29.88 -10.25 -48.74
C VAL A 452 30.12 -11.40 -49.70
N ASN A 453 29.32 -12.45 -49.59
CA ASN A 453 29.43 -13.64 -50.43
C ASN A 453 28.37 -13.65 -51.52
N PHE A 454 28.74 -14.12 -52.71
CA PHE A 454 27.87 -14.25 -53.87
C PHE A 454 27.88 -15.68 -54.44
N PRO A 455 27.22 -16.66 -53.79
CA PRO A 455 26.99 -17.97 -54.40
C PRO A 455 26.16 -17.88 -55.69
N SER A 456 26.17 -18.92 -56.51
CA SER A 456 25.34 -18.98 -57.73
C SER A 456 23.84 -18.86 -57.46
N ALA A 457 23.39 -19.19 -56.24
CA ALA A 457 22.03 -19.00 -55.77
C ALA A 457 21.67 -17.54 -55.41
N SER A 458 22.62 -16.60 -55.43
CA SER A 458 22.38 -15.18 -55.16
C SER A 458 21.55 -14.49 -56.23
N CYS A 459 21.43 -15.07 -57.43
CA CYS A 459 20.59 -14.54 -58.50
C CYS A 459 19.23 -15.24 -58.51
N SER A 460 18.16 -14.46 -58.60
CA SER A 460 16.81 -14.96 -58.83
C SER A 460 16.15 -14.20 -59.99
N GLY A 461 15.14 -14.79 -60.62
CA GLY A 461 14.45 -14.20 -61.78
C GLY A 461 15.20 -14.36 -63.11
N LEU A 462 16.15 -15.31 -63.19
CA LEU A 462 16.85 -15.67 -64.43
C LEU A 462 15.98 -16.55 -65.34
N PRO A 463 16.07 -16.41 -66.68
CA PRO A 463 15.43 -17.30 -67.63
C PRO A 463 15.94 -18.75 -67.56
N LEU A 464 15.13 -19.68 -68.05
CA LEU A 464 15.56 -21.07 -68.27
C LEU A 464 16.82 -21.10 -69.15
N GLU A 465 17.73 -22.03 -68.87
CA GLU A 465 19.00 -22.21 -69.58
C GLU A 465 19.96 -21.02 -69.51
N SER A 466 19.87 -20.23 -68.44
CA SER A 466 20.88 -19.22 -68.11
C SER A 466 21.54 -19.52 -66.79
N ASN A 467 22.79 -19.10 -66.64
CA ASN A 467 23.50 -19.15 -65.37
C ASN A 467 24.05 -17.77 -65.02
N CYS A 468 24.30 -17.56 -63.73
CA CYS A 468 25.00 -16.39 -63.28
C CYS A 468 26.28 -16.77 -62.53
N SER A 469 27.30 -15.94 -62.70
CA SER A 469 28.59 -16.09 -62.03
C SER A 469 29.10 -14.72 -61.59
N PHE A 470 29.85 -14.71 -60.49
CA PHE A 470 30.38 -13.50 -59.89
C PHE A 470 31.91 -13.57 -59.89
N ASN A 471 32.57 -12.47 -60.28
CA ASN A 471 34.01 -12.36 -60.20
C ASN A 471 34.42 -10.96 -59.66
N PRO A 472 35.01 -10.88 -58.46
CA PRO A 472 35.24 -11.96 -57.49
C PRO A 472 33.94 -12.52 -56.87
N ALA A 473 33.97 -13.78 -56.40
CA ALA A 473 32.81 -14.46 -55.78
C ALA A 473 32.50 -13.99 -54.35
N SER A 474 33.38 -13.18 -53.76
CA SER A 474 33.18 -12.48 -52.50
C SER A 474 33.92 -11.15 -52.49
N VAL A 475 33.41 -10.20 -51.71
CA VAL A 475 34.01 -8.87 -51.53
C VAL A 475 34.09 -8.57 -50.04
N THR A 476 35.30 -8.31 -49.52
CA THR A 476 35.49 -7.89 -48.12
C THR A 476 35.47 -6.37 -48.02
N GLY A 477 34.66 -5.84 -47.09
CA GLY A 477 34.52 -4.40 -46.91
C GLY A 477 33.78 -3.74 -48.09
N SER A 478 34.43 -2.78 -48.74
CA SER A 478 33.91 -2.07 -49.92
C SER A 478 34.61 -2.54 -51.19
N GLY A 479 33.88 -2.66 -52.28
CA GLY A 479 34.44 -3.07 -53.57
C GLY A 479 33.37 -3.32 -54.63
N THR A 480 33.76 -3.97 -55.71
CA THR A 480 32.84 -4.31 -56.80
C THR A 480 32.97 -5.77 -57.17
N THR A 481 31.86 -6.40 -57.57
CA THR A 481 31.88 -7.69 -58.25
C THR A 481 31.23 -7.56 -59.62
N THR A 482 31.78 -8.26 -60.61
CA THR A 482 31.18 -8.34 -61.94
C THR A 482 30.27 -9.56 -61.99
N LEU A 483 28.97 -9.32 -62.16
CA LEU A 483 27.99 -10.36 -62.45
C LEU A 483 27.99 -10.63 -63.95
N THR A 484 28.34 -11.85 -64.32
CA THR A 484 28.26 -12.35 -65.69
C THR A 484 27.08 -13.29 -65.80
N ILE A 485 26.12 -12.96 -66.67
CA ILE A 485 25.00 -13.83 -67.02
C ILE A 485 25.34 -14.48 -68.36
N ALA A 486 25.47 -15.81 -68.37
CA ALA A 486 25.68 -16.56 -69.60
C ALA A 486 24.36 -17.20 -70.04
N THR A 487 24.04 -17.01 -71.32
CA THR A 487 22.91 -17.66 -71.99
C THR A 487 23.39 -18.88 -72.76
N THR A 488 22.54 -19.88 -72.92
CA THR A 488 22.81 -21.08 -73.71
C THR A 488 22.52 -20.79 -75.18
N ALA A 489 23.45 -21.15 -76.07
CA ALA A 489 23.27 -21.01 -77.51
C ALA A 489 22.21 -22.00 -78.02
N PRO A 490 21.60 -21.73 -79.19
CA PRO A 490 20.73 -22.72 -79.83
C PRO A 490 21.56 -23.97 -80.08
N HIS A 491 21.06 -25.12 -79.62
CA HIS A 491 21.76 -26.38 -79.76
C HIS A 491 20.81 -27.44 -80.32
N LEU A 492 21.39 -28.38 -81.04
CA LEU A 492 20.67 -29.59 -81.41
C LEU A 492 20.45 -30.36 -80.11
N ALA A 493 19.20 -30.62 -79.76
CA ALA A 493 18.88 -31.58 -78.71
C ALA A 493 19.44 -32.94 -79.16
N MET A 494 20.68 -33.26 -78.78
CA MET A 494 21.25 -34.59 -78.93
C MET A 494 20.55 -35.50 -77.93
N LEU A 495 19.42 -36.04 -78.35
CA LEU A 495 19.00 -37.38 -77.95
C LEU A 495 20.06 -38.35 -78.46
N ASN A 496 21.14 -38.51 -77.70
CA ASN A 496 22.10 -39.59 -77.93
C ASN A 496 21.45 -40.90 -77.47
N GLY A 497 20.57 -41.42 -78.32
CA GLY A 497 20.20 -42.82 -78.32
C GLY A 497 21.31 -43.64 -78.98
N PHE A 498 21.56 -44.81 -78.37
CA PHE A 498 22.47 -45.91 -78.78
C PHE A 498 23.96 -45.73 -78.46
N GLY A 499 24.65 -46.62 -77.74
CA GLY A 499 24.29 -47.93 -77.18
C GLY A 499 25.46 -48.52 -76.36
N TRP A 500 25.10 -49.25 -75.30
CA TRP A 500 25.83 -50.28 -74.52
C TRP A 500 27.36 -50.42 -74.70
N PHE A 501 28.14 -50.18 -73.63
CA PHE A 501 29.11 -51.12 -73.02
C PHE A 501 29.67 -50.54 -71.68
N THR A 502 29.34 -51.23 -70.58
CA THR A 502 30.13 -51.47 -69.34
C THR A 502 30.73 -50.34 -68.47
N THR A 503 30.24 -50.34 -67.22
CA THR A 503 30.96 -50.29 -65.91
C THR A 503 31.53 -48.98 -65.32
N GLY A 504 31.09 -48.71 -64.09
CA GLY A 504 31.72 -47.83 -63.08
C GLY A 504 31.09 -46.45 -63.05
N LEU A 505 30.16 -46.12 -62.15
CA LEU A 505 30.48 -45.67 -60.79
C LEU A 505 29.23 -45.64 -59.86
N GLY A 506 28.08 -46.17 -60.29
CA GLY A 506 26.83 -46.14 -59.51
C GLY A 506 26.69 -47.24 -58.44
N SER A 507 27.59 -48.23 -58.43
CA SER A 507 27.56 -49.37 -57.51
C SER A 507 28.48 -49.24 -56.29
N THR A 508 29.24 -48.15 -56.15
CA THR A 508 30.13 -47.94 -54.98
C THR A 508 29.47 -47.21 -53.81
N LEU A 509 28.36 -46.50 -54.01
CA LEU A 509 27.69 -45.79 -52.90
C LEU A 509 26.58 -46.60 -52.21
N ALA A 510 26.02 -47.61 -52.88
CA ALA A 510 25.08 -48.56 -52.26
C ALA A 510 25.79 -49.68 -51.48
N GLY A 511 27.05 -50.00 -51.83
CA GLY A 511 27.87 -51.01 -51.13
C GLY A 511 28.42 -50.54 -49.77
N VAL A 512 28.60 -49.23 -49.57
CA VAL A 512 29.11 -48.67 -48.32
C VAL A 512 28.04 -48.62 -47.21
N PHE A 513 26.75 -48.62 -47.57
CA PHE A 513 25.65 -48.66 -46.59
C PHE A 513 25.29 -50.07 -46.07
N LEU A 514 25.94 -51.13 -46.57
CA LEU A 514 25.65 -52.52 -46.16
C LEU A 514 26.78 -53.21 -45.36
N LEU A 515 27.92 -52.54 -45.11
CA LEU A 515 29.02 -53.11 -44.31
C LEU A 515 29.34 -52.34 -43.01
N GLY A 516 28.63 -51.26 -42.69
CA GLY A 516 28.92 -50.40 -41.53
C GLY A 516 27.92 -50.42 -40.38
N VAL A 517 26.81 -51.17 -40.46
CA VAL A 517 25.73 -51.10 -39.44
C VAL A 517 25.59 -52.42 -38.67
N PRO A 518 25.79 -52.44 -37.34
CA PRO A 518 25.65 -53.65 -36.52
C PRO A 518 24.20 -54.18 -36.49
N SER A 519 24.11 -55.50 -36.32
CA SER A 519 22.99 -56.41 -36.62
C SER A 519 21.62 -56.16 -35.96
N LYS A 520 21.41 -55.06 -35.23
CA LYS A 520 20.18 -54.81 -34.45
C LYS A 520 19.15 -53.86 -35.10
N ARG A 521 19.39 -53.28 -36.28
CA ARG A 521 18.46 -52.28 -36.89
C ARG A 521 18.05 -52.55 -38.36
N ARG A 522 18.08 -53.82 -38.79
CA ARG A 522 17.91 -54.24 -40.20
C ARG A 522 16.48 -54.13 -40.79
N ARG A 523 15.45 -53.81 -39.98
CA ARG A 523 14.05 -53.76 -40.46
C ARG A 523 13.59 -52.40 -40.98
N TRP A 524 14.29 -51.31 -40.63
CA TRP A 524 13.88 -49.95 -41.00
C TRP A 524 14.58 -49.41 -42.26
N SER A 525 15.76 -49.94 -42.62
CA SER A 525 16.48 -49.56 -43.83
C SER A 525 15.88 -50.15 -45.12
N ALA A 526 15.22 -51.31 -45.05
CA ALA A 526 14.53 -51.90 -46.20
C ALA A 526 13.28 -51.10 -46.63
N LEU A 527 12.60 -50.45 -45.67
CA LEU A 527 11.43 -49.60 -45.93
C LEU A 527 11.85 -48.26 -46.57
N LEU A 528 12.98 -47.68 -46.16
CA LEU A 528 13.49 -46.44 -46.76
C LEU A 528 13.94 -46.65 -48.22
N SER A 529 14.57 -47.78 -48.54
CA SER A 529 14.99 -48.10 -49.91
C SER A 529 13.80 -48.37 -50.85
N LEU A 530 12.72 -48.99 -50.34
CA LEU A 530 11.48 -49.17 -51.11
C LEU A 530 10.74 -47.85 -51.36
N LEU A 531 10.85 -46.89 -50.43
CA LEU A 531 10.25 -45.56 -50.56
C LEU A 531 11.01 -44.68 -51.57
N VAL A 532 12.34 -44.81 -51.63
CA VAL A 532 13.19 -44.11 -52.62
C VAL A 532 13.05 -44.71 -54.03
N VAL A 533 12.82 -46.02 -54.15
CA VAL A 533 12.53 -46.66 -55.46
C VAL A 533 11.08 -46.42 -55.90
N GLY A 534 10.12 -46.31 -54.97
CA GLY A 534 8.72 -46.01 -55.24
C GLY A 534 8.46 -44.56 -55.71
N PHE A 535 9.27 -43.60 -55.25
CA PHE A 535 9.16 -42.20 -55.70
C PHE A 535 9.70 -41.96 -57.12
N LEU A 536 10.46 -42.92 -57.67
CA LEU A 536 11.10 -42.82 -58.99
C LEU A 536 10.23 -43.36 -60.15
N VAL A 537 9.00 -43.84 -59.89
CA VAL A 537 8.13 -44.47 -60.92
C VAL A 537 6.76 -43.78 -61.11
N MET A 538 6.49 -42.62 -60.48
CA MET A 538 5.24 -41.88 -60.71
C MET A 538 5.46 -40.50 -61.34
N SER A 539 5.55 -40.48 -62.68
CA SER A 539 5.07 -39.38 -63.55
C SER A 539 5.12 -39.81 -65.02
N LEU A 540 4.30 -40.80 -65.39
CA LEU A 540 3.91 -41.04 -66.79
C LEU A 540 2.46 -40.63 -66.96
N GLY A 541 2.25 -39.39 -67.39
CA GLY A 541 0.97 -38.87 -67.84
C GLY A 541 1.20 -38.02 -69.09
N CYS A 542 1.08 -38.63 -70.26
CA CYS A 542 1.03 -37.91 -71.52
C CYS A 542 0.00 -38.60 -72.43
N GLY A 543 -1.16 -37.93 -72.60
CA GLY A 543 -2.13 -38.20 -73.65
C GLY A 543 -1.66 -37.56 -74.95
N GLY A 544 -1.87 -38.25 -76.07
CA GLY A 544 -1.29 -37.91 -77.36
C GLY A 544 -2.03 -36.85 -78.18
N GLY A 545 -1.42 -36.54 -79.33
CA GLY A 545 -2.09 -35.97 -80.49
C GLY A 545 -1.29 -34.90 -81.24
N GLY A 546 -1.00 -35.16 -82.51
CA GLY A 546 -0.85 -34.09 -83.52
C GLY A 546 0.53 -33.93 -84.14
N SER A 547 0.70 -34.57 -85.29
CA SER A 547 1.84 -34.41 -86.20
C SER A 547 1.97 -32.99 -86.75
N SER A 548 3.18 -32.41 -86.70
CA SER A 548 3.66 -31.49 -87.73
C SER A 548 5.19 -31.45 -87.71
N SER A 549 5.80 -31.70 -88.87
CA SER A 549 7.24 -31.79 -89.08
C SER A 549 7.96 -30.46 -88.86
N GLY A 550 9.03 -30.49 -88.06
CA GLY A 550 10.06 -29.45 -87.97
C GLY A 550 11.09 -29.92 -86.96
N GLY A 551 12.39 -29.94 -87.32
CA GLY A 551 13.44 -30.40 -86.41
C GLY A 551 13.39 -29.63 -85.09
N ASN A 552 13.38 -30.34 -83.96
CA ASN A 552 13.47 -29.74 -82.63
C ASN A 552 14.85 -29.09 -82.45
N HIS A 553 15.00 -27.86 -82.92
CA HIS A 553 16.02 -26.95 -82.46
C HIS A 553 15.58 -26.46 -81.09
N ASP A 554 16.37 -26.75 -80.06
CA ASP A 554 16.29 -25.99 -78.83
C ASP A 554 16.87 -24.60 -79.16
N PRO A 555 16.05 -23.52 -79.12
CA PRO A 555 16.51 -22.18 -79.48
C PRO A 555 17.52 -21.61 -78.47
N GLY A 556 17.84 -22.34 -77.38
CA GLY A 556 18.65 -21.84 -76.29
C GLY A 556 17.83 -20.92 -75.38
N THR A 557 18.51 -20.07 -74.60
CA THR A 557 17.83 -19.17 -73.65
C THR A 557 16.76 -18.30 -74.33
N PRO A 558 15.49 -18.31 -73.89
CA PRO A 558 14.41 -17.59 -74.57
C PRO A 558 14.61 -16.06 -74.58
N PRO A 559 14.42 -15.38 -75.74
CA PRO A 559 14.38 -13.92 -75.82
C PRO A 559 13.28 -13.34 -74.92
N GLY A 560 13.53 -12.20 -74.30
CA GLY A 560 12.58 -11.59 -73.37
C GLY A 560 13.21 -10.58 -72.43
N THR A 561 12.37 -9.93 -71.63
CA THR A 561 12.80 -9.05 -70.54
C THR A 561 12.52 -9.72 -69.20
N TYR A 562 13.55 -9.92 -68.40
CA TYR A 562 13.51 -10.59 -67.10
C TYR A 562 13.91 -9.61 -66.00
N ASN A 563 13.22 -9.67 -64.86
CA ASN A 563 13.59 -8.89 -63.67
C ASN A 563 14.53 -9.74 -62.82
N VAL A 564 15.81 -9.41 -62.82
CA VAL A 564 16.83 -10.13 -62.06
C VAL A 564 17.01 -9.44 -60.71
N VAL A 565 16.91 -10.21 -59.63
CA VAL A 565 17.20 -9.76 -58.27
C VAL A 565 18.44 -10.48 -57.79
N VAL A 566 19.45 -9.70 -57.37
CA VAL A 566 20.68 -10.20 -56.78
C VAL A 566 20.65 -9.95 -55.28
N THR A 567 20.91 -11.00 -54.50
CA THR A 567 20.98 -10.94 -53.04
C THR A 567 22.43 -11.02 -52.58
N ALA A 568 22.87 -9.99 -51.89
CA ALA A 568 24.16 -9.88 -51.23
C ALA A 568 24.01 -10.22 -49.74
N THR A 569 24.78 -11.20 -49.25
CA THR A 569 24.72 -11.61 -47.84
C THR A 569 26.09 -11.51 -47.17
N SER A 570 26.13 -10.95 -45.96
CA SER A 570 27.29 -11.01 -45.07
C SER A 570 26.84 -11.30 -43.64
N GLY A 571 27.10 -12.51 -43.16
CA GLY A 571 26.56 -12.97 -41.88
C GLY A 571 25.02 -12.94 -41.89
N THR A 572 24.43 -12.13 -41.01
CA THR A 572 22.97 -11.90 -40.92
C THR A 572 22.47 -10.72 -41.78
N LEU A 573 23.37 -9.90 -42.32
CA LEU A 573 23.02 -8.75 -43.15
C LEU A 573 22.70 -9.21 -44.58
N THR A 574 21.58 -8.74 -45.11
CA THR A 574 21.12 -9.07 -46.46
C THR A 574 20.63 -7.82 -47.16
N HIS A 575 21.20 -7.54 -48.34
CA HIS A 575 20.79 -6.43 -49.21
C HIS A 575 20.53 -6.95 -50.62
N THR A 576 19.62 -6.31 -51.36
CA THR A 576 19.25 -6.74 -52.72
C THR A 576 19.40 -5.62 -53.73
N ALA A 577 19.87 -5.94 -54.93
CA ALA A 577 19.87 -5.06 -56.09
C ALA A 577 19.06 -5.69 -57.22
N SER A 578 18.27 -4.88 -57.94
CA SER A 578 17.43 -5.35 -59.05
C SER A 578 17.78 -4.62 -60.34
N PHE A 579 17.75 -5.33 -61.46
CA PHE A 579 17.92 -4.75 -62.80
C PHE A 579 17.17 -5.57 -63.86
N LYS A 580 16.94 -4.98 -65.03
CA LYS A 580 16.29 -5.65 -66.17
C LYS A 580 17.32 -6.38 -67.03
N LEU A 581 17.14 -7.67 -67.26
CA LEU A 581 17.89 -8.43 -68.26
C LEU A 581 17.07 -8.51 -69.55
N ILE A 582 17.61 -7.99 -70.65
CA ILE A 582 16.99 -8.01 -71.97
C ILE A 582 17.78 -9.00 -72.84
N ILE A 583 17.13 -10.03 -73.34
CA ILE A 583 17.69 -11.00 -74.30
C ILE A 583 16.99 -10.76 -75.63
N GLN A 584 17.76 -10.39 -76.65
CA GLN A 584 17.27 -10.08 -78.00
C GLN A 584 17.29 -11.29 -78.92
#